data_AF-A0A1N7H8M0-F1
#
_entry.id   AF-A0A1N7H8M0-F1
#
_cell.length_a   1.000
_cell.length_b   1.000
_cell.length_c   1.000
_cell.angle_alpha   90.00
_cell.angle_beta   90.00
_cell.angle_gamma   90.00
#
_symmetry.space_group_name_H-M   'P 1'
#
loop_
_entity.id
_entity.type
_entity.pdbx_description
1 polymer ?
#
loop_
_entity_poly.entity_id
_entity_poly.type
_entity_poly.pdbx_seq_one_letter_code
_entity_poly.pdbx_strand_id
1 'polypeptide(L)' 'MLSHRQEDLLIAIALAEFSYETEDVDPELANYAWQLAADRLVAWDVTPAEAVKALNIGTH' A
#
# COMPACT_ATOMS: atom_id res chain seq x y z
N MET A 1 -14.08 1.17 13.62
CA MET A 1 -14.42 0.84 12.22
C MET A 1 -13.56 1.75 11.35
N LEU A 2 -12.80 1.21 10.42
CA LEU A 2 -12.00 2.02 9.50
C LEU A 2 -12.94 2.66 8.47
N SER A 3 -12.60 3.84 7.99
CA SER A 3 -13.23 4.38 6.79
C SER A 3 -12.75 3.61 5.56
N HIS A 4 -13.55 3.56 4.48
CA HIS A 4 -13.13 2.97 3.20
C HIS A 4 -11.76 3.50 2.75
N ARG A 5 -11.50 4.79 2.95
CA ARG A 5 -10.19 5.40 2.70
C ARG A 5 -9.09 4.75 3.53
N GLN A 6 -9.29 4.58 4.83
CA GLN A 6 -8.28 3.94 5.68
C GLN A 6 -8.07 2.45 5.33
N GLU A 7 -9.12 1.75 4.91
CA GLU A 7 -9.00 0.36 4.45
C GLU A 7 -8.17 0.26 3.17
N ASP A 8 -8.46 1.09 2.15
CA ASP A 8 -7.69 1.11 0.91
C ASP A 8 -6.22 1.49 1.14
N LEU A 9 -5.94 2.45 2.04
CA LEU A 9 -4.57 2.82 2.39
C LEU A 9 -3.83 1.69 3.11
N LEU A 10 -4.50 0.97 4.01
CA LEU A 10 -3.91 -0.16 4.72
C LEU A 10 -3.57 -1.30 3.75
N ILE A 11 -4.49 -1.59 2.82
CA ILE A 11 -4.30 -2.60 1.76
C ILE A 11 -3.14 -2.20 0.85
N ALA A 12 -3.05 -0.94 0.43
CA ALA A 12 -1.97 -0.45 -0.41
C ALA A 12 -0.60 -0.60 0.26
N ILE A 13 -0.48 -0.27 1.55
CA ILE A 13 0.77 -0.44 2.30
C ILE A 13 1.14 -1.91 2.41
N ALA A 14 0.19 -2.77 2.78
CA ALA A 14 0.46 -4.21 2.90
C ALA A 14 0.92 -4.82 1.57
N LEU A 15 0.34 -4.40 0.45
CA LEU A 15 0.75 -4.84 -0.88
C LEU A 15 2.13 -4.30 -1.29
N ALA A 16 2.45 -3.06 -0.91
CA ALA A 16 3.77 -2.47 -1.15
C ALA A 16 4.87 -3.18 -0.34
N GLU A 17 4.62 -3.48 0.94
CA GLU A 17 5.54 -4.27 1.77
C GLU A 17 5.69 -5.69 1.22
N PHE A 18 4.58 -6.36 0.87
CA PHE A 18 4.62 -7.70 0.28
C PHE A 18 5.40 -7.73 -1.03
N SER A 19 5.24 -6.70 -1.88
CA SER A 19 6.01 -6.56 -3.12
C SER A 19 7.52 -6.52 -2.84
N TYR A 20 7.94 -5.67 -1.90
CA TYR A 20 9.35 -5.54 -1.50
C TYR A 20 9.94 -6.86 -0.99
N GLU A 21 9.24 -7.54 -0.09
CA GLU A 21 9.70 -8.80 0.49
C GLU A 21 9.72 -9.97 -0.52
N THR A 22 8.93 -9.89 -1.59
CA THR A 22 8.80 -10.96 -2.59
C THR A 22 9.69 -10.75 -3.82
N GLU A 23 10.30 -9.57 -3.98
CA GLU A 23 11.04 -9.19 -5.20
C GLU A 23 12.13 -10.21 -5.58
N ASP A 24 12.89 -10.71 -4.61
CA ASP A 24 13.97 -11.68 -4.84
C ASP A 24 13.47 -13.13 -5.03
N VAL A 25 12.24 -13.43 -4.60
CA VAL A 25 11.66 -14.78 -4.63
C VAL A 25 10.83 -14.99 -5.90
N ASP A 26 9.97 -14.02 -6.22
CA ASP A 26 9.10 -14.03 -7.38
C ASP A 26 8.87 -12.58 -7.86
N PRO A 27 9.70 -12.11 -8.81
CA PRO A 27 9.64 -10.74 -9.33
C PRO A 27 8.31 -10.43 -10.04
N GLU A 28 7.65 -11.43 -10.66
CA GLU A 28 6.37 -11.21 -11.33
C GLU A 28 5.26 -10.97 -10.30
N LEU A 29 5.23 -11.77 -9.25
CA LEU A 29 4.29 -11.61 -8.15
C LEU A 29 4.53 -10.30 -7.39
N ALA A 30 5.79 -9.94 -7.15
CA ALA A 30 6.17 -8.67 -6.54
C ALA A 30 5.66 -7.48 -7.37
N ASN A 31 5.86 -7.51 -8.68
CA ASN A 31 5.39 -6.46 -9.59
C ASN A 31 3.85 -6.37 -9.63
N TYR A 32 3.16 -7.52 -9.60
CA TYR A 32 1.70 -7.55 -9.52
C TYR A 32 1.17 -6.92 -8.23
N ALA A 33 1.79 -7.24 -7.08
CA ALA A 33 1.44 -6.66 -5.80
C ALA A 33 1.67 -5.14 -5.78
N TRP A 34 2.77 -4.65 -6.36
CA TRP A 34 3.03 -3.22 -6.48
C TRP A 34 1.97 -2.50 -7.32
N GLN A 35 1.59 -3.06 -8.47
CA GLN A 35 0.53 -2.48 -9.29
C GLN A 35 -0.81 -2.42 -8.55
N LEU A 36 -1.16 -3.49 -7.84
CA LEU A 36 -2.38 -3.53 -7.04
C LEU A 36 -2.34 -2.53 -5.88
N ALA A 37 -1.17 -2.29 -5.28
CA ALA A 37 -0.96 -1.24 -4.28
C ALA A 37 -1.21 0.15 -4.87
N ALA A 38 -0.63 0.43 -6.04
CA ALA A 38 -0.77 1.71 -6.73
C ALA A 38 -2.24 1.98 -7.12
N ASP A 39 -2.93 0.98 -7.68
CA ASP A 39 -4.35 1.08 -8.08
C ASP A 39 -5.25 1.47 -6.89
N ARG A 40 -4.93 0.97 -5.69
CA ARG A 40 -5.65 1.31 -4.46
C ARG A 40 -5.45 2.75 -4.01
N LEU A 41 -4.32 3.36 -4.36
CA LEU A 41 -4.00 4.74 -4.03
C LEU A 41 -4.54 5.75 -5.07
N VAL A 42 -4.70 5.33 -6.34
CA VAL A 42 -5.21 6.19 -7.43
C VAL A 42 -6.58 6.80 -7.09
N ALA A 43 -7.47 6.03 -6.44
CA ALA A 43 -8.78 6.51 -6.04
C ALA A 43 -8.75 7.67 -5.02
N TRP A 44 -7.62 7.84 -4.32
CA TRP A 44 -7.46 8.78 -3.23
C TRP A 44 -6.47 9.91 -3.52
N ASP A 45 -5.83 9.89 -4.70
CA ASP A 45 -4.82 10.86 -5.15
C ASP A 45 -3.72 11.11 -4.09
N VAL A 46 -3.22 10.03 -3.49
CA VAL A 46 -2.18 10.08 -2.47
C VAL A 46 -1.00 9.20 -2.84
N THR A 47 0.19 9.67 -2.48
CA THR A 47 1.42 8.88 -2.55
C THR A 47 1.50 7.86 -1.41
N PRO A 48 2.33 6.81 -1.51
CA PRO A 48 2.54 5.86 -0.42
C PRO A 48 2.97 6.51 0.90
N ALA A 49 3.82 7.55 0.86
CA ALA A 49 4.23 8.29 2.05
C ALA A 49 3.06 9.05 2.71
N GLU A 50 2.17 9.61 1.90
CA GLU A 50 0.95 10.26 2.39
C GLU A 50 -0.06 9.26 2.93
N ALA A 51 -0.10 8.05 2.38
CA ALA A 51 -0.93 6.96 2.89
C ALA A 51 -0.54 6.55 4.32
N VAL A 52 0.77 6.37 4.57
CA VAL A 52 1.30 6.09 5.92
C VAL A 52 0.90 7.20 6.90
N LYS A 53 1.07 8.47 6.50
CA LYS A 53 0.70 9.63 7.31
C LYS A 53 -0.81 9.71 7.57
N ALA A 54 -1.64 9.42 6.57
CA ALA A 54 -3.10 9.44 6.70
C ALA A 54 -3.64 8.34 7.62
N LEU A 55 -2.90 7.26 7.80
CA LEU A 55 -3.23 6.18 8.72
C LEU A 55 -2.78 6.46 10.17
N ASN A 56 -2.06 7.57 10.43
CA ASN A 56 -1.40 7.85 11.72
C ASN A 56 -0.51 6.70 12.22
N ILE A 57 0.03 5.89 11.30
CA ILE A 57 0.97 4.82 11.63
C ILE A 57 2.35 5.48 11.77
N GLY A 58 2.86 5.60 13.00
CA GLY A 58 4.22 6.09 13.26
C GLY A 58 4.39 7.38 14.07
N THR A 59 3.36 7.91 14.73
CA THR A 59 3.54 8.98 15.74
C THR A 59 3.05 8.53 17.12
N HIS A 60 3.87 7.73 17.80
CA HIS A 60 3.96 7.63 19.26
C HIS A 60 5.43 7.46 19.66
#